data_AF-A0A925ET26-F1
#
_entry.id   AF-A0A925ET26-F1
#
_cell.length_a   1.000
_cell.length_b   1.000
_cell.length_c   1.000
_cell.angle_alpha   90.00
_cell.angle_beta   90.00
_cell.angle_gamma   90.00
#
_symmetry.space_group_name_H-M   'P 1'
#
loop_
_entity.id
_entity.type
_entity.pdbx_description
1 polymer ?
#
loop_
_entity_poly.entity_id
_entity_poly.type
_entity_poly.pdbx_seq_one_letter_code
_entity_poly.pdbx_strand_id
1 'polypeptide(L)'
;MPESDDQQLVNLLTEAVDGLLYMSESDYPFSVFLWHLPEPLTLQAVVAQARMKKSTPASVIPWEQFIEPLLDPAQKTAERYQRVKALLTEHLEELQVFRLGKVEVNTYIVGKTGSGSQVGLSTKSIET
;
A
#
# COMPACT_ATOMS: atom_id res chain seq x y z
N MET A 1 -1.27 -28.28 -2.67
CA MET A 1 -2.38 -27.47 -2.15
C MET A 1 -2.42 -26.23 -3.01
N PRO A 2 -3.55 -25.84 -3.63
CA PRO A 2 -3.58 -24.59 -4.38
C PRO A 2 -3.37 -23.45 -3.40
N GLU A 3 -2.40 -22.58 -3.68
CA GLU A 3 -2.30 -21.27 -3.04
C GLU A 3 -3.61 -20.53 -3.32
N SER A 4 -4.21 -19.90 -2.29
CA SER A 4 -5.40 -19.06 -2.48
C SER A 4 -5.08 -17.94 -3.48
N ASP A 5 -6.06 -17.49 -4.26
CA ASP A 5 -5.88 -16.39 -5.24
C ASP A 5 -5.21 -15.15 -4.59
N ASP A 6 -5.57 -14.86 -3.34
CA ASP A 6 -4.98 -13.79 -2.53
C ASP A 6 -3.46 -13.98 -2.31
N GLN A 7 -3.00 -15.21 -2.09
CA GLN A 7 -1.59 -15.53 -1.86
C GLN A 7 -0.78 -15.42 -3.15
N GLN A 8 -1.36 -15.81 -4.29
CA GLN A 8 -0.72 -15.63 -5.60
C GLN A 8 -0.55 -14.13 -5.91
N LEU A 9 -1.57 -13.31 -5.61
CA LEU A 9 -1.47 -11.86 -5.73
C LEU A 9 -0.36 -11.28 -4.83
N VAL A 10 -0.27 -11.73 -3.58
CA VAL A 10 0.80 -11.29 -2.67
C VAL A 10 2.18 -11.59 -3.24
N ASN A 11 2.39 -12.78 -3.81
CA ASN A 11 3.67 -13.15 -4.41
C ASN A 11 3.97 -12.26 -5.64
N LEU A 12 3.00 -12.06 -6.53
CA LEU A 12 3.14 -11.20 -7.72
C LEU A 12 3.47 -9.75 -7.34
N LEU A 13 2.78 -9.20 -6.34
CA LEU A 13 3.07 -7.85 -5.83
C LEU A 13 4.46 -7.79 -5.20
N THR A 14 4.89 -8.84 -4.49
CA THR A 14 6.19 -8.88 -3.82
C THR A 14 7.31 -8.82 -4.83
N GLU A 15 7.20 -9.60 -5.92
CA GLU A 15 8.15 -9.54 -7.03
C GLU A 15 8.11 -8.19 -7.76
N ALA A 16 6.93 -7.59 -7.92
CA ALA A 16 6.80 -6.30 -8.62
C ALA A 16 7.42 -5.14 -7.83
N VAL A 17 7.37 -5.21 -6.49
CA VAL A 17 7.96 -4.20 -5.61
C VAL A 17 9.38 -4.57 -5.15
N ASP A 18 9.91 -5.71 -5.57
CA ASP A 18 11.26 -6.13 -5.21
C ASP A 18 12.31 -5.15 -5.78
N GLY A 19 13.14 -4.63 -4.88
CA GLY A 19 14.08 -3.55 -5.18
C GLY A 19 13.42 -2.22 -5.62
N LEU A 20 12.12 -2.02 -5.37
CA LEU A 20 11.43 -0.74 -5.56
C LEU A 20 11.48 0.06 -4.25
N LEU A 21 12.05 1.25 -4.31
CA LEU A 21 12.19 2.16 -3.17
C LEU A 21 11.27 3.37 -3.35
N TYR A 22 10.60 3.76 -2.27
CA TYR A 22 9.83 4.98 -2.21
C TYR A 22 10.77 6.15 -1.93
N MET A 23 10.99 7.00 -2.95
CA MET A 23 11.86 8.16 -2.85
C MET A 23 11.05 9.38 -2.41
N SER A 24 10.97 9.63 -1.11
CA SER A 24 10.50 10.92 -0.55
C SER A 24 11.70 11.73 -0.04
N GLU A 25 12.01 11.61 1.26
CA GLU A 25 13.23 12.11 1.91
C GLU A 25 14.18 10.96 2.31
N SER A 26 13.69 9.72 2.30
CA SER A 26 14.46 8.54 2.67
C SER A 26 14.01 7.36 1.83
N ASP A 27 14.96 6.52 1.44
CA ASP A 27 14.69 5.37 0.59
C ASP A 27 14.18 4.19 1.43
N TYR A 28 12.87 3.96 1.42
CA TYR A 28 12.25 2.81 2.08
C TYR A 28 11.66 1.82 1.07
N PRO A 29 11.86 0.51 1.27
CA PRO A 29 11.26 -0.51 0.42
C PRO A 29 9.76 -0.62 0.67
N PHE A 30 9.02 -1.05 -0.35
CA PHE A 30 7.64 -1.48 -0.18
C PHE A 30 7.59 -2.91 0.38
N SER A 31 6.61 -3.16 1.24
CA SER A 31 6.31 -4.48 1.77
C SER A 31 4.88 -4.84 1.43
N VAL A 32 4.64 -6.06 0.94
CA VAL A 32 3.29 -6.55 0.67
C VAL A 32 2.69 -7.12 1.94
N PHE A 33 1.41 -6.88 2.16
CA PHE A 33 0.67 -7.47 3.27
C PHE A 33 -0.68 -8.02 2.82
N LEU A 34 -1.14 -9.03 3.58
CA LEU A 34 -2.48 -9.60 3.50
C LEU A 34 -3.13 -9.48 4.88
N TRP A 35 -4.21 -8.72 4.95
CA TRP A 35 -5.00 -8.51 6.14
C TRP A 35 -6.41 -9.06 5.96
N HIS A 36 -6.98 -9.51 7.08
CA HIS A 36 -8.37 -9.94 7.19
C HIS A 36 -9.05 -9.01 8.18
N LEU A 37 -9.42 -7.82 7.71
CA LEU A 37 -10.10 -6.81 8.50
C LEU A 37 -11.62 -6.94 8.33
N PRO A 38 -12.39 -6.67 9.39
CA PRO A 38 -13.85 -6.65 9.28
C PRO A 38 -14.29 -5.49 8.37
N GLU A 39 -15.27 -5.75 7.52
CA GLU A 39 -15.90 -4.70 6.70
C GLU A 39 -16.92 -3.90 7.54
N PRO A 40 -16.98 -2.57 7.38
CA PRO A 40 -16.22 -1.73 6.45
C PRO A 40 -14.78 -1.45 6.92
N LEU A 41 -13.85 -1.30 5.96
CA LEU A 41 -12.48 -0.90 6.25
C LEU A 41 -12.47 0.52 6.83
N THR A 42 -12.03 0.65 8.09
CA THR A 42 -11.94 1.95 8.77
C THR A 42 -10.49 2.30 9.09
N LEU A 43 -10.19 3.60 9.12
CA LEU A 43 -8.89 4.12 9.56
C LEU A 43 -8.48 3.56 10.93
N GLN A 44 -9.43 3.40 11.85
CA GLN A 44 -9.15 2.83 13.18
C GLN A 44 -8.73 1.36 13.12
N ALA A 45 -9.33 0.57 12.22
CA ALA A 45 -8.93 -0.82 12.00
C ALA A 45 -7.50 -0.90 11.48
N VAL A 46 -7.14 -0.04 10.51
CA VAL A 46 -5.77 0.06 9.97
C VAL A 46 -4.78 0.51 11.05
N VAL A 47 -5.10 1.52 11.86
CA VAL A 47 -4.26 1.97 13.00
C VAL A 47 -4.04 0.85 14.01
N ALA A 48 -5.10 0.10 14.35
CA ALA A 48 -5.01 -1.02 15.28
C ALA A 48 -4.16 -2.17 14.70
N GLN A 49 -4.34 -2.48 13.41
CA GLN A 49 -3.58 -3.50 12.70
C GLN A 49 -2.10 -3.15 12.57
N ALA A 50 -1.80 -1.88 12.28
CA ALA A 50 -0.46 -1.31 12.25
C ALA A 50 0.19 -1.19 13.64
N ARG A 51 -0.51 -1.62 14.72
CA ARG A 51 -0.08 -1.55 16.12
C ARG A 51 0.33 -0.13 16.54
N MET A 52 -0.27 0.88 15.92
CA MET A 52 -0.03 2.28 16.24
C MET A 52 -0.92 2.74 17.38
N LYS A 53 -0.51 3.81 18.07
CA LYS A 53 -1.34 4.42 19.11
C LYS A 53 -2.56 5.06 18.43
N LYS A 54 -3.74 4.95 19.06
CA LYS A 54 -4.96 5.63 18.57
C LYS A 54 -4.83 7.16 18.51
N SER A 55 -3.88 7.73 19.25
CA SER A 55 -3.54 9.15 19.22
C SER A 55 -2.62 9.54 18.06
N THR A 56 -2.13 8.58 17.27
CA THR A 56 -1.27 8.86 16.13
C THR A 56 -2.09 9.57 15.04
N PRO A 57 -1.61 10.70 14.49
CA PRO A 57 -2.25 11.36 13.36
C PRO A 57 -2.40 10.38 12.20
N ALA A 58 -3.61 10.23 11.71
CA ALA A 58 -3.96 9.25 10.71
C ALA A 58 -4.86 9.92 9.68
N SER A 59 -4.52 9.82 8.40
CA SER A 59 -5.30 10.38 7.31
C SER A 59 -5.48 9.37 6.19
N VAL A 60 -6.55 9.53 5.44
CA VAL A 60 -6.82 8.73 4.23
C VAL A 60 -6.74 9.67 3.05
N ILE A 61 -6.01 9.26 2.02
CA ILE A 61 -5.95 9.94 0.74
C ILE A 61 -6.37 8.97 -0.37
N PRO A 62 -6.94 9.46 -1.48
CA PRO A 62 -7.23 8.64 -2.65
C PRO A 62 -5.95 8.00 -3.19
N TRP A 63 -6.08 6.78 -3.69
CA TRP A 63 -4.98 6.05 -4.33
C TRP A 63 -4.37 6.83 -5.50
N GLU A 64 -5.23 7.44 -6.32
CA GLU A 64 -4.85 8.23 -7.48
C GLU A 64 -3.91 9.37 -7.08
N GLN A 65 -4.25 10.08 -6.00
CA GLN A 65 -3.44 11.18 -5.48
C GLN A 65 -2.05 10.71 -5.00
N PHE A 66 -1.94 9.47 -4.52
CA PHE A 66 -0.67 8.89 -4.09
C PHE A 66 0.18 8.39 -5.28
N ILE A 67 -0.44 7.69 -6.24
CA ILE A 67 0.28 7.02 -7.32
C ILE A 67 0.66 7.97 -8.44
N GLU A 68 -0.16 8.97 -8.77
CA GLU A 68 0.11 9.91 -9.87
C GLU A 68 1.53 10.50 -9.87
N PRO A 69 2.04 11.08 -8.76
CA PRO A 69 3.39 11.63 -8.75
C PRO A 69 4.49 10.57 -8.96
N LEU A 70 4.22 9.29 -8.68
CA LEU A 70 5.16 8.18 -8.87
C LEU A 70 5.21 7.66 -10.31
N LEU A 71 4.21 8.01 -11.13
CA LEU A 71 4.13 7.65 -12.55
C LEU A 71 4.77 8.70 -13.46
N ASP A 72 5.39 9.74 -12.89
CA ASP A 72 6.07 10.78 -13.66
C ASP A 72 7.16 10.15 -14.54
N PRO A 73 7.07 10.28 -15.89
CA PRO A 73 8.03 9.68 -16.81
C PRO A 73 9.47 10.21 -16.64
N ALA A 74 9.67 11.33 -15.93
CA ALA A 74 11.01 11.80 -15.56
C ALA A 74 11.69 10.89 -14.52
N GLN A 75 10.93 10.07 -13.78
CA GLN A 75 11.47 9.13 -12.81
C GLN A 75 11.89 7.81 -13.46
N LYS A 76 13.09 7.33 -13.14
CA LYS A 76 13.60 6.03 -13.64
C LYS A 76 12.76 4.83 -13.15
N THR A 77 12.00 5.01 -12.08
CA THR A 77 11.13 4.01 -11.47
C THR A 77 9.70 4.05 -12.01
N ALA A 78 9.35 4.99 -12.89
CA ALA A 78 7.98 5.19 -13.37
C ALA A 78 7.38 3.93 -14.00
N GLU A 79 8.13 3.22 -14.86
CA GLU A 79 7.69 1.97 -15.48
C GLU A 79 7.40 0.87 -14.44
N ARG A 80 8.19 0.82 -13.36
CA ARG A 80 7.96 -0.12 -12.26
C ARG A 80 6.69 0.23 -11.50
N TYR A 81 6.49 1.51 -11.18
CA TYR A 81 5.25 1.97 -10.54
C TYR A 81 4.02 1.77 -11.42
N GLN A 82 4.14 1.91 -12.74
CA GLN A 82 3.06 1.58 -13.69
C GLN A 82 2.69 0.10 -13.63
N ARG A 83 3.67 -0.80 -13.57
CA ARG A 83 3.43 -2.23 -13.41
C ARG A 83 2.74 -2.56 -12.09
N VAL A 84 3.20 -1.96 -10.98
CA VAL A 84 2.56 -2.12 -9.67
C VAL A 84 1.12 -1.59 -9.70
N LYS A 85 0.89 -0.42 -10.30
CA LYS A 85 -0.45 0.14 -10.47
C LYS A 85 -1.36 -0.82 -11.22
N ALA A 86 -0.90 -1.36 -12.35
CA ALA A 86 -1.69 -2.29 -13.14
C ALA A 86 -2.11 -3.51 -12.32
N LEU A 87 -1.17 -4.15 -11.62
CA LEU A 87 -1.44 -5.30 -10.75
C LEU A 87 -2.45 -4.98 -9.65
N LEU A 88 -2.30 -3.83 -8.97
CA LEU A 88 -3.22 -3.43 -7.93
C LEU A 88 -4.62 -3.20 -8.49
N THR A 89 -4.76 -2.45 -9.59
CA THR A 89 -6.08 -2.12 -10.17
C THR A 89 -6.75 -3.29 -10.90
N GLU A 90 -5.97 -4.29 -11.33
CA GLU A 90 -6.48 -5.51 -11.97
C GLU A 90 -7.07 -6.49 -10.95
N HIS A 91 -6.48 -6.55 -9.75
CA HIS A 91 -6.85 -7.54 -8.74
C HIS A 91 -7.57 -6.97 -7.51
N LEU A 92 -7.53 -5.65 -7.30
CA LEU A 92 -8.07 -4.98 -6.12
C LEU A 92 -9.07 -3.89 -6.49
N GLU A 93 -10.13 -3.85 -5.69
CA GLU A 93 -11.15 -2.81 -5.70
C GLU A 93 -11.00 -1.90 -4.47
N GLU A 94 -11.65 -0.73 -4.51
CA GLU A 94 -11.71 0.22 -3.38
C GLU A 94 -10.32 0.58 -2.79
N LEU A 95 -9.33 0.79 -3.66
CA LEU A 95 -7.97 1.16 -3.25
C LEU A 95 -7.97 2.48 -2.47
N GLN A 96 -7.46 2.42 -1.23
CA GLN A 96 -7.33 3.56 -0.33
C GLN A 96 -5.93 3.62 0.27
N VAL A 97 -5.43 4.83 0.51
CA VAL A 97 -4.10 5.03 1.07
C VAL A 97 -4.20 5.68 2.44
N PHE A 98 -3.71 4.96 3.45
CA PHE A 98 -3.73 5.35 4.84
C PHE A 98 -2.35 5.82 5.26
N ARG A 99 -2.23 7.08 5.67
CA ARG A 99 -0.98 7.67 6.16
C ARG A 99 -1.06 7.82 7.67
N LEU A 100 -0.16 7.17 8.39
CA LEU A 100 -0.13 7.12 9.85
C LEU A 100 1.18 7.73 10.37
N GLY A 101 1.08 8.88 11.04
CA GLY A 101 2.21 9.57 11.65
C GLY A 101 2.32 11.02 11.20
N LYS A 102 3.41 11.68 11.65
CA LYS A 102 3.71 13.08 11.30
C LYS A 102 5.17 13.25 10.93
N VAL A 103 6.08 12.72 11.75
CA VAL A 103 7.53 12.67 11.45
C VAL A 103 7.85 11.36 10.74
N GLU A 104 7.51 10.24 11.38
CA GLU A 104 7.55 8.93 10.72
C GLU A 104 6.17 8.60 10.17
N VAL A 105 5.97 8.78 8.88
CA VAL A 105 4.69 8.52 8.19
C VAL A 105 4.73 7.12 7.61
N ASN A 106 3.98 6.20 8.23
CA ASN A 106 3.75 4.88 7.67
C ASN A 106 2.56 4.94 6.71
N THR A 107 2.81 4.65 5.44
CA THR A 107 1.82 4.66 4.39
C THR A 107 1.38 3.23 4.10
N TYR A 108 0.08 2.97 4.14
CA TYR A 108 -0.53 1.68 3.81
C TYR A 108 -1.50 1.88 2.66
N ILE A 109 -1.19 1.31 1.51
CA ILE A 109 -2.09 1.20 0.37
C ILE A 109 -2.88 -0.09 0.60
N VAL A 110 -4.19 0.01 0.82
CA VAL A 110 -5.06 -1.14 1.07
C VAL A 110 -6.10 -1.21 -0.03
N GLY A 111 -6.24 -2.38 -0.66
CA GLY A 111 -7.33 -2.69 -1.58
C GLY A 111 -8.07 -3.94 -1.14
N LYS A 112 -9.27 -4.10 -1.68
CA LYS A 112 -10.14 -5.24 -1.43
C LYS A 112 -10.03 -6.23 -2.59
N THR A 113 -9.75 -7.49 -2.27
CA THR A 113 -9.78 -8.59 -3.24
C THR A 113 -11.21 -9.07 -3.48
N GLY A 114 -11.46 -9.78 -4.58
CA GLY A 114 -12.78 -10.38 -4.87
C GLY A 114 -13.25 -11.41 -3.83
N SER A 115 -12.34 -11.95 -3.01
CA SER A 115 -12.65 -12.84 -1.89
C SER A 115 -13.11 -12.10 -0.62
N GLY A 116 -12.94 -10.77 -0.58
CA GLY A 116 -13.23 -9.93 0.58
C GLY A 116 -12.03 -9.69 1.52
N SER A 117 -10.87 -10.26 1.22
CA SER A 117 -9.62 -10.01 1.95
C SER A 117 -9.02 -8.65 1.58
N GLN A 118 -8.29 -8.02 2.51
CA GLN A 118 -7.57 -6.77 2.24
C GLN A 118 -6.11 -7.06 1.91
N VAL A 119 -5.70 -6.74 0.68
CA VAL A 119 -4.31 -6.89 0.22
C VAL A 119 -3.77 -5.52 -0.13
N GLY A 120 -2.47 -5.32 0.09
CA GLY A 120 -1.89 -4.00 -0.06
C GLY A 120 -0.39 -3.93 0.02
N LEU A 121 0.09 -2.70 -0.09
CA LEU A 121 1.50 -2.34 0.02
C LEU A 121 1.69 -1.37 1.18
N SER A 122 2.68 -1.62 2.04
CA SER A 122 3.10 -0.68 3.06
C SER A 122 4.47 -0.11 2.72
N THR A 123 4.66 1.16 3.05
CA THR A 123 5.96 1.82 2.97
C THR A 123 6.07 2.83 4.11
N LYS A 124 7.26 3.36 4.33
CA LYS A 124 7.55 4.36 5.34
C LYS A 124 8.18 5.58 4.69
N SER A 125 7.85 6.75 5.20
CA SER A 125 8.48 8.02 4.87
C SER A 125 8.88 8.71 6.16
N ILE A 126 10.00 9.43 6.13
CA ILE A 126 10.35 10.39 7.17
C ILE A 126 10.09 11.77 6.57
N GLU A 127 9.33 12.60 7.27
CA GLU A 127 9.07 14.00 6.90
C GLU A 127 9.64 14.85 8.02
N THR A 128 10.69 15.63 7.71
CA THR A 128 11.46 16.39 8.70
C THR A 128 10.97 17.82 8.87
#